data_AF-A0AAU1VZ04-F1
#
_entry.id   AF-A0AAU1VZ04-F1
#
_cell.length_a   1.000
_cell.length_b   1.000
_cell.length_c   1.000
_cell.angle_alpha   90.00
_cell.angle_beta   90.00
_cell.angle_gamma   90.00
#
_symmetry.space_group_name_H-M   'P 1'
#
loop_
_entity.id
_entity.type
_entity.pdbx_description
1 polymer ?
#
loop_
_entity_poly.entity_id
_entity_poly.type
_entity_poly.pdbx_seq_one_letter_code
_entity_poly.pdbx_strand_id
1 'polypeptide(L)' 'MSLGAATLAAIGSSDLPTLMRAADAAMYEGKHTGTIVQARPDHTQAPSINGRRQGRHGTAARTTTRP' A
#
# COMPACT_ATOMS: atom_id res chain seq x y z
N MET A 1 9.74 0.34 -14.26
CA MET A 1 8.28 0.40 -14.02
C MET A 1 7.94 -0.59 -12.91
N SER A 2 6.99 -0.29 -12.03
CA SER A 2 6.51 -1.19 -10.97
C SER A 2 5.00 -1.38 -11.12
N LEU A 3 4.49 -2.55 -10.76
CA LEU A 3 3.06 -2.90 -10.84
C LEU A 3 2.65 -3.68 -9.59
N GLY A 4 1.49 -3.34 -9.04
CA GLY A 4 0.85 -4.08 -7.95
C GLY A 4 -0.48 -4.66 -8.43
N ALA A 5 -0.71 -5.95 -8.20
CA ALA A 5 -1.96 -6.62 -8.55
C ALA A 5 -2.61 -7.20 -7.30
N ALA A 6 -3.93 -7.19 -7.21
CA ALA A 6 -4.68 -7.82 -6.12
C ALA A 6 -5.77 -8.73 -6.71
N THR A 7 -5.97 -9.89 -6.08
CA THR A 7 -7.04 -10.82 -6.45
C THR A 7 -7.89 -11.15 -5.23
N LEU A 8 -9.16 -11.49 -5.45
CA LEU A 8 -10.11 -11.89 -4.40
C LEU A 8 -9.52 -13.01 -3.53
N ALA A 9 -8.95 -14.03 -4.17
CA ALA A 9 -8.37 -15.20 -3.49
C ALA A 9 -7.13 -14.83 -2.66
N ALA A 10 -6.27 -13.93 -3.16
CA ALA A 10 -5.06 -13.53 -2.44
C ALA A 10 -5.35 -12.61 -1.23
N ILE A 11 -6.43 -11.83 -1.29
CA ILE A 11 -6.81 -10.88 -0.23
C ILE A 11 -7.85 -11.47 0.74
N GLY A 12 -8.65 -12.44 0.29
CA GLY A 12 -9.75 -13.00 1.08
C GLY A 12 -10.95 -12.05 1.23
N SER A 13 -11.06 -11.04 0.38
CA SER A 13 -12.14 -10.04 0.42
C SER A 13 -12.61 -9.69 -0.99
N SER A 14 -13.92 -9.49 -1.13
CA SER A 14 -14.56 -8.96 -2.35
C SER A 14 -14.85 -7.47 -2.31
N ASP A 15 -14.44 -6.78 -1.24
CA ASP A 15 -14.59 -5.33 -1.12
C ASP A 15 -13.62 -4.60 -2.06
N LEU A 16 -14.17 -3.88 -3.04
CA LEU A 16 -13.38 -3.19 -4.06
C LEU A 16 -12.41 -2.14 -3.48
N PRO A 17 -12.82 -1.26 -2.53
CA PRO A 17 -11.89 -0.36 -1.84
C PRO A 17 -10.71 -1.09 -1.19
N THR A 18 -10.96 -2.25 -0.58
CA THR A 18 -9.91 -3.09 0.04
C THR A 18 -8.94 -3.65 -0.99
N LEU A 19 -9.43 -4.12 -2.13
CA LEU A 19 -8.60 -4.63 -3.24
C LEU A 19 -7.74 -3.51 -3.86
N MET A 20 -8.33 -2.35 -4.13
CA MET A 20 -7.61 -1.19 -4.67
C MET A 20 -6.53 -0.71 -3.69
N ARG A 21 -6.85 -0.69 -2.39
CA ARG A 21 -5.88 -0.42 -1.34
C ARG A 21 -4.76 -1.46 -1.43
N ALA A 22 -5.05 -2.75 -1.40
CA ALA A 22 -4.02 -3.79 -1.39
C ALA A 22 -3.08 -3.72 -2.62
N ALA A 23 -3.63 -3.45 -3.81
CA ALA A 23 -2.86 -3.29 -5.04
C ALA A 23 -1.91 -2.08 -4.98
N ASP A 24 -2.35 -0.95 -4.43
CA ASP A 24 -1.50 0.24 -4.25
C ASP A 24 -0.33 -0.04 -3.29
N ALA A 25 -0.57 -0.74 -2.18
CA ALA A 25 0.50 -1.16 -1.26
C ALA A 25 1.53 -2.06 -1.96
N ALA A 26 1.06 -3.04 -2.73
CA ALA A 26 1.92 -3.94 -3.49
C ALA A 26 2.77 -3.17 -4.52
N MET A 27 2.16 -2.23 -5.25
CA MET A 27 2.87 -1.37 -6.19
C MET A 27 3.94 -0.53 -5.48
N TYR A 28 3.61 0.00 -4.29
CA TYR A 28 4.53 0.79 -3.48
C TYR A 28 5.74 -0.04 -3.01
N GLU A 29 5.53 -1.27 -2.54
CA GLU A 29 6.60 -2.22 -2.20
C GLU A 29 7.55 -2.44 -3.40
N GLY A 30 7.00 -2.65 -4.60
CA GLY A 30 7.79 -2.84 -5.83
C GLY A 30 8.38 -1.55 -6.42
N LYS A 31 8.00 -0.37 -5.94
CA LYS A 31 8.30 0.93 -6.59
C LYS A 31 9.80 1.22 -6.70
N HIS A 32 10.59 0.76 -5.74
CA HIS A 32 12.03 1.03 -5.68
C HIS A 32 12.88 -0.09 -6.30
N THR A 33 12.27 -1.24 -6.59
CA THR A 33 12.96 -2.40 -7.16
C THR A 33 12.53 -2.68 -8.60
N GLY A 34 11.51 -1.98 -9.12
CA GLY A 34 10.96 -2.21 -10.46
C GLY A 34 10.30 -3.59 -10.59
N THR A 35 9.86 -4.16 -9.48
CA THR A 35 9.31 -5.52 -9.41
C THR A 35 7.79 -5.48 -9.49
N ILE A 36 7.21 -6.54 -10.07
CA ILE A 36 5.76 -6.77 -10.04
C ILE A 36 5.44 -7.53 -8.76
N VAL A 37 4.55 -6.97 -7.93
CA VAL A 37 4.20 -7.54 -6.63
C VAL A 37 2.73 -7.96 -6.63
N GLN A 38 2.48 -9.22 -6.28
CA GLN A 38 1.13 -9.71 -5.98
C GLN A 38 0.76 -9.30 -4.55
N ALA A 39 -0.42 -8.72 -4.38
CA ALA A 39 -0.87 -8.22 -3.10
C ALA A 39 -1.19 -9.36 -2.13
N ARG A 40 -0.80 -9.17 -0.86
CA ARG A 40 -1.04 -10.08 0.26
C ARG A 40 -2.04 -9.45 1.22
N PRO A 41 -2.67 -10.23 2.13
CA PRO A 41 -3.60 -9.69 3.12
C PRO A 41 -3.00 -8.54 3.95
N ASP A 42 -1.71 -8.60 4.28
CA ASP A 42 -1.00 -7.54 5.02
C ASP A 42 -1.06 -6.16 4.33
N HIS A 43 -1.17 -6.14 3.00
CA HIS A 43 -1.24 -4.91 2.20
C HIS A 43 -2.56 -4.15 2.39
N THR A 44 -3.59 -4.81 2.93
CA THR A 44 -4.87 -4.18 3.31
C THR A 44 -4.74 -3.32 4.56
N GLN A 45 -3.83 -3.69 5.47
CA GLN A 45 -3.59 -3.02 6.75
C GLN A 45 -2.57 -1.89 6.66
N ALA A 46 -2.19 -1.49 5.44
CA ALA A 46 -1.23 -0.43 5.24
C ALA A 46 -1.67 0.85 5.98
N PRO A 47 -0.80 1.43 6.83
CA PRO A 47 -1.14 2.60 7.63
C PRO A 47 -1.63 3.76 6.77
N SER A 48 -2.64 4.47 7.27
CA SER A 48 -3.23 5.62 6.60
C SER A 48 -3.18 6.84 7.52
N ILE A 49 -2.86 8.00 6.95
CA ILE A 49 -2.82 9.31 7.61
C ILE A 49 -3.90 10.16 6.94
N ASN A 50 -4.94 10.55 7.68
CA ASN A 50 -6.08 11.33 7.18
C ASN A 50 -6.72 10.72 5.91
N GLY A 51 -6.85 9.39 5.87
CA GLY A 51 -7.40 8.67 4.72
C GLY A 51 -6.42 8.48 3.54
N ARG A 52 -5.22 9.06 3.59
CA ARG A 52 -4.17 8.89 2.58
C ARG A 52 -3.13 7.89 3.07
N ARG A 53 -2.69 6.97 2.21
CA ARG A 53 -1.64 6.00 2.55
C ARG A 53 -0.36 6.69 3.06
N GLN A 54 0.21 6.15 4.14
CA GLN A 54 1.53 6.55 4.63
C GLN A 54 2.58 6.33 3.52
N GLY A 55 3.52 7.27 3.33
CA GLY A 55 4.55 7.19 2.31
C GLY A 55 4.20 7.85 0.96
N ARG A 56 2.97 8.35 0.78
CA ARG A 56 2.63 9.31 -0.29
C ARG A 56 3.27 10.67 0.00
N HIS A 57 3.63 11.40 -1.06
CA HIS A 57 4.13 12.76 -0.90
C HIS A 57 3.10 13.61 -0.12
N GLY A 58 3.54 14.24 0.98
CA GLY A 58 2.66 14.97 1.91
C GLY A 58 2.04 14.14 3.05
N THR A 59 2.39 12.84 3.20
CA THR A 59 2.03 12.02 4.37
C THR A 59 3.23 11.61 5.22
N ALA A 60 4.40 12.20 4.98
CA ALA A 60 5.51 12.08 5.91
C ALA A 60 5.11 12.71 7.24
N ALA A 61 4.99 11.90 8.30
CA ALA A 61 4.93 12.44 9.65
C ALA A 61 6.22 13.24 9.85
N ARG A 62 6.09 14.53 10.19
CA ARG A 62 7.24 15.32 10.60
C ARG A 62 7.74 14.70 11.90
N THR A 63 8.78 13.86 11.82
CA THR A 63 9.47 13.33 13.00
C THR A 63 10.14 14.50 13.68
N THR A 64 9.41 15.19 14.56
CA THR A 64 10.04 16.12 15.51
C THR A 64 10.66 15.25 16.59
N THR A 65 11.82 14.67 16.30
CA THR A 65 12.75 14.30 17.38
C THR A 65 13.18 15.62 18.00
N ARG A 66 12.62 15.96 19.16
CA ARG A 66 13.13 17.07 19.98
C ARG A 66 14.22 16.49 20.88
N PRO A 67 15.40 17.14 20.99
CA PRO A 67 16.46 16.72 21.90
C PRO A 67 16.01 16.74 23.37
#